data_AF-A0A6N7AGY6-F1
#
_entry.id   AF-A0A6N7AGY6-F1
#
_cell.length_a   1.000
_cell.length_b   1.000
_cell.length_c   1.000
_cell.angle_alpha   90.00
_cell.angle_beta   90.00
_cell.angle_gamma   90.00
#
_symmetry.space_group_name_H-M   'P 1'
#
loop_
_entity.id
_entity.type
_entity.pdbx_description
1 polymer ?
#
loop_
_entity_poly.entity_id
_entity_poly.type
_entity_poly.pdbx_seq_one_letter_code
_entity_poly.pdbx_strand_id
1 'polypeptide(L)'
;MQNYDLTLKDLLMDGAPVLLQQMTGGAEVRLMPLEVPVVGGGRLDLFGELDGNTALHVEIQADNHAAMAVRMLGYLWLALR
;
A
#
# COMPACT_ATOMS: atom_id res chain seq x y z
N MET A 1 9.05 -4.00 17.24
CA MET A 1 8.76 -4.54 15.89
C MET A 1 8.15 -3.49 14.95
N GLN A 2 7.50 -2.42 15.44
CA GLN A 2 6.94 -1.34 14.60
C GLN A 2 7.94 -0.47 13.79
N ASN A 3 9.21 -0.37 14.23
CA ASN A 3 10.12 0.63 13.63
C ASN A 3 10.53 0.31 12.18
N TYR A 4 10.57 -0.97 11.80
CA TYR A 4 10.96 -1.36 10.44
C TYR A 4 9.83 -1.08 9.44
N ASP A 5 8.59 -1.40 9.81
CA ASP A 5 7.42 -1.14 8.97
C ASP A 5 7.26 0.36 8.69
N LEU A 6 7.45 1.21 9.71
CA LEU A 6 7.45 2.67 9.55
C LEU A 6 8.59 3.16 8.66
N THR A 7 9.82 2.66 8.87
CA THR A 7 10.98 3.06 8.06
C THR A 7 10.82 2.67 6.59
N LEU A 8 10.32 1.47 6.31
CA LEU A 8 10.07 1.00 4.96
C LEU A 8 8.94 1.79 4.29
N LYS A 9 7.90 2.14 5.04
CA LYS A 9 6.81 3.00 4.57
C LYS A 9 7.32 4.38 4.17
N ASP A 10 8.09 5.03 5.04
CA ASP A 10 8.67 6.35 4.76
C ASP A 10 9.64 6.29 3.56
N LEU A 11 10.44 5.23 3.45
CA LEU A 11 11.32 5.01 2.31
C LEU A 11 10.53 4.86 1.00
N LEU A 12 9.44 4.10 0.99
CA LEU A 12 8.64 3.88 -0.21
C LEU A 12 7.80 5.11 -0.60
N MET A 13 7.34 5.90 0.38
CA MET A 13 6.59 7.13 0.12
C MET A 13 7.48 8.26 -0.38
N ASP A 14 8.56 8.53 0.34
CA ASP A 14 9.31 9.79 0.20
C ASP A 14 10.77 9.57 -0.25
N GLY A 15 11.35 8.40 0.05
CA GLY A 15 12.78 8.15 -0.16
C GLY A 15 13.15 7.44 -1.47
N ALA A 16 12.23 6.68 -2.08
CA ALA A 16 12.53 5.78 -3.20
C ALA A 16 11.33 5.49 -4.12
N PRO A 17 10.67 6.49 -4.73
CA PRO A 17 9.56 6.25 -5.68
C PRO A 17 9.98 5.38 -6.88
N VAL A 18 11.27 5.39 -7.24
CA VAL A 18 11.85 4.52 -8.27
C VAL A 18 11.76 3.04 -7.90
N LEU A 19 11.85 2.69 -6.61
CA LEU A 19 11.71 1.29 -6.16
C LEU A 19 10.28 0.80 -6.42
N LEU A 20 9.27 1.63 -6.15
CA LEU A 20 7.88 1.30 -6.45
C LEU A 20 7.68 1.06 -7.95
N GLN A 21 8.23 1.93 -8.81
CA GLN A 21 8.20 1.72 -10.26
C GLN A 21 8.87 0.40 -10.68
N GLN A 22 10.00 0.04 -10.07
CA GLN A 22 10.67 -1.23 -10.37
C GLN A 22 9.82 -2.45 -9.95
N MET A 23 9.18 -2.38 -8.78
CA MET A 23 8.28 -3.43 -8.30
C MET A 23 7.05 -3.64 -9.21
N THR A 24 6.61 -2.58 -9.90
CA THR A 24 5.47 -2.61 -10.82
C THR A 24 5.88 -2.82 -12.28
N GLY A 25 7.11 -3.25 -12.54
CA GLY A 25 7.58 -3.54 -13.91
C GLY A 25 7.86 -2.31 -14.76
N GLY A 26 8.11 -1.16 -14.12
CA GLY A 26 8.39 0.12 -14.77
C GLY A 26 7.16 1.01 -14.98
N ALA A 27 5.98 0.58 -14.53
CA ALA A 27 4.77 1.39 -14.61
C ALA A 27 4.88 2.67 -13.79
N GLU A 28 4.31 3.76 -14.29
CA GLU A 28 4.26 5.02 -13.54
C GLU A 28 3.33 4.84 -12.33
N VAL A 29 3.83 5.16 -11.13
CA VAL A 29 3.06 5.02 -9.89
C VAL A 29 2.66 6.40 -9.40
N ARG A 30 1.37 6.68 -9.38
CA ARG A 30 0.81 7.86 -8.72
C ARG A 30 0.32 7.48 -7.32
N LEU A 31 1.10 7.84 -6.30
CA LEU A 31 0.68 7.66 -4.91
C LEU A 31 -0.50 8.58 -4.59
N MET A 32 -1.51 8.03 -3.92
CA MET A 32 -2.68 8.78 -3.50
C MET A 32 -2.60 9.08 -2.01
N PRO A 33 -2.94 10.30 -1.57
CA PRO A 33 -3.04 10.61 -0.14
C PRO A 33 -4.07 9.68 0.49
N LEU A 34 -3.65 8.97 1.53
CA LEU A 34 -4.44 7.92 2.13
C LEU A 34 -5.49 8.51 3.09
N GLU A 35 -6.59 9.02 2.54
CA GLU A 35 -7.76 9.46 3.32
C GLU A 35 -8.86 8.40 3.40
N VAL A 36 -8.58 7.13 3.09
CA VAL A 36 -9.58 6.07 3.23
C VAL A 36 -9.71 5.75 4.74
N PRO A 37 -10.82 6.14 5.40
CA PRO A 37 -11.04 5.79 6.79
C PRO A 37 -11.51 4.35 6.79
N VAL A 38 -10.56 3.42 6.84
CA VAL A 38 -10.90 2.01 6.97
C VAL A 38 -11.58 1.81 8.32
N VAL A 39 -12.88 1.55 8.27
CA VAL A 39 -13.70 1.20 9.42
C VAL A 39 -13.04 0.03 10.14
N GLY A 40 -12.61 0.23 11.38
CA GLY A 40 -11.93 -0.80 12.19
C GLY A 40 -10.45 -0.55 12.50
N GLY A 41 -9.89 0.61 12.14
CA GLY A 41 -8.60 1.07 12.70
C GLY A 41 -7.33 0.59 11.98
N GLY A 42 -7.46 -0.10 10.85
CA GLY A 42 -6.30 -0.46 10.02
C GLY A 42 -6.04 0.60 8.95
N ARG A 43 -4.99 1.42 9.11
CA ARG A 43 -4.50 2.26 7.99
C ARG A 43 -3.78 1.38 6.98
N LEU A 44 -4.09 1.55 5.71
CA LEU A 44 -3.30 0.99 4.61
C LEU A 44 -1.86 1.53 4.69
N ASP A 45 -0.90 0.75 4.20
CA ASP A 45 0.46 1.26 4.07
C ASP A 45 0.63 2.16 2.87
N LEU A 46 0.36 1.65 1.67
CA LEU A 46 0.44 2.45 0.45
C LEU A 46 -0.74 2.13 -0.46
N PHE A 47 -1.30 3.20 -1.04
CA PHE A 47 -2.30 3.11 -2.09
C PHE A 47 -1.92 4.07 -3.22
N GLY A 48 -2.05 3.60 -4.45
CA GLY A 48 -1.73 4.38 -5.64
C GLY A 48 -2.41 3.84 -6.88
N GLU A 49 -2.11 4.49 -7.98
CA GLU A 49 -2.63 4.18 -9.30
C GLU A 49 -1.46 3.91 -10.26
N LEU A 50 -1.59 2.86 -11.07
CA LEU A 50 -0.74 2.50 -12.18
C LEU A 50 -1.47 2.79 -13.49
N ASP A 51 -0.79 3.47 -14.41
CA ASP A 51 -1.22 3.68 -15.80
C ASP A 51 -2.71 4.07 -15.96
N GLY A 52 -3.21 4.90 -15.03
CA GLY A 52 -4.51 5.56 -15.11
C GLY A 52 -5.76 4.70 -14.87
N ASN A 53 -5.63 3.39 -14.58
CA ASN A 53 -6.80 2.52 -14.35
C ASN A 53 -6.52 1.28 -13.49
N THR A 54 -5.29 1.10 -13.01
CA THR A 54 -4.95 -0.07 -12.19
C THR A 54 -4.60 0.39 -10.79
N ALA A 55 -5.35 -0.08 -9.78
CA ALA A 55 -5.03 0.23 -8.39
C ALA A 55 -3.78 -0.56 -7.93
N LEU A 56 -2.83 0.14 -7.32
CA LEU A 56 -1.72 -0.44 -6.57
C LEU A 56 -2.05 -0.38 -5.08
N HIS A 57 -2.02 -1.53 -4.43
CA HIS A 57 -2.15 -1.64 -2.98
C HIS A 57 -0.98 -2.45 -2.43
N VAL A 58 -0.23 -1.85 -1.50
CA VAL A 58 0.92 -2.48 -0.84
C VAL A 58 0.72 -2.45 0.68
N GLU A 59 0.93 -3.60 1.32
CA GLU A 59 1.02 -3.77 2.77
C GLU A 59 2.41 -4.26 3.13
N ILE A 60 3.06 -3.62 4.09
CA ILE A 60 4.39 -4.00 4.56
C ILE A 60 4.22 -4.81 5.83
N GLN A 61 4.96 -5.91 5.95
CA GLN A 61 4.89 -6.76 7.13
C GLN A 61 6.28 -7.21 7.57
N ALA A 62 6.57 -7.03 8.85
CA ALA A 62 7.75 -7.62 9.47
C ALA A 62 7.69 -9.15 9.55
N ASP A 63 6.49 -9.72 9.72
CA ASP A 63 6.26 -11.16 9.83
C ASP A 63 5.14 -11.61 8.89
N ASN A 64 5.12 -12.90 8.53
CA ASN A 64 4.05 -13.45 7.71
C ASN A 64 2.74 -13.56 8.51
N HIS A 65 1.87 -12.55 8.43
CA HIS A 65 0.55 -12.59 9.03
C HIS A 65 -0.48 -13.23 8.09
N ALA A 66 -0.91 -14.45 8.42
CA ALA A 66 -1.91 -15.20 7.64
C ALA A 66 -3.24 -14.43 7.44
N ALA A 67 -3.60 -13.56 8.38
CA ALA A 67 -4.81 -12.73 8.28
C ALA A 67 -4.67 -11.54 7.31
N MET A 68 -3.47 -11.23 6.80
CA MET A 68 -3.27 -10.05 5.97
C MET A 68 -4.02 -10.14 4.64
N ALA A 69 -4.01 -11.31 3.98
CA ALA A 69 -4.74 -11.48 2.72
C ALA A 69 -6.24 -11.18 2.89
N VAL A 70 -6.84 -11.59 4.00
CA VAL A 70 -8.25 -11.31 4.32
C VAL A 70 -8.48 -9.82 4.56
N ARG A 71 -7.55 -9.14 5.26
CA ARG A 71 -7.62 -7.68 5.44
C ARG A 71 -7.52 -6.93 4.11
N MET A 72 -6.59 -7.32 3.24
CA MET A 72 -6.41 -6.71 1.92
C MET A 72 -7.66 -6.88 1.05
N LEU A 73 -8.30 -8.05 1.08
CA LEU A 73 -9.60 -8.26 0.41
C LEU A 73 -10.69 -7.31 0.95
N GLY A 74 -10.72 -7.09 2.27
CA GLY A 74 -11.62 -6.12 2.89
C GLY A 74 -11.40 -4.69 2.38
N TYR A 75 -10.13 -4.29 2.19
CA TYR A 75 -9.79 -2.97 1.65
C TYR A 75 -10.19 -2.82 0.18
N LEU A 76 -9.94 -3.85 -0.65
CA LEU A 76 -10.38 -3.86 -2.05
C LEU A 76 -11.90 -3.69 -2.17
N TRP A 77 -12.66 -4.39 -1.34
CA TRP A 77 -14.12 -4.28 -1.34
C TRP A 77 -14.62 -2.88 -0.97
N LEU A 78 -13.94 -2.20 -0.04
CA LEU A 78 -14.25 -0.81 0.32
C LEU A 78 -13.89 0.17 -0.80
N ALA A 79 -12.78 -0.06 -1.52
CA ALA A 79 -12.33 0.81 -2.61
C ALA A 79 -13.17 0.69 -3.89
N LEU A 80 -13.89 -0.42 -4.09
CA LEU A 80 -14.80 -0.65 -5.21
C LEU A 80 -16.21 -0.10 -4.99
N ARG A 81 -16.47 0.55 -3.85
CA ARG A 81 -17.76 1.09 -3.46
C ARG A 81 -17.86 2.59 -3.70
#